data_AF-A0A3L7QDY0-F1
#
_entry.id   AF-A0A3L7QDY0-F1
#
_cell.length_a   1.000
_cell.length_b   1.000
_cell.length_c   1.000
_cell.angle_alpha   90.00
_cell.angle_beta   90.00
_cell.angle_gamma   90.00
#
_symmetry.space_group_name_H-M   'P 1'
#
loop_
_entity.id
_entity.type
_entity.pdbx_description
1 polymer ?
#
loop_
_entity_poly.entity_id
_entity_poly.type
_entity_poly.pdbx_seq_one_letter_code
_entity_poly.pdbx_strand_id
1 'polypeptide(L)'
;MYHSIKTLLLIPILLLATFNSLSAQEKTKSQCYLIGNSLTWDTSPKLLSGDVQWHVDCGVPLPFIYAHPEKPCVKESTLWPTALRDKQYDFISVQPHYGSTLAQDVEIISAWMKLQPKAVFVIHSGWAWHTKRADEFASYASPEQMTHSPIYIRALIAELQKLHPGRELRQTLAQNLLASLAEDISANKAPFKNVAELYRDDIHLTHSHGKYLAHNAMRFAMGQPFSQAGFEKLDPEVKKYLDTVLAKLGASASDKTLLTQILSIEEKVDRSSLIAKISDPNLKMKLMVLLPEIEEAAKLRRSTLLLDAEIKELGGKLICTPTAPQWLYLATSDTATEIFDVPAAIDLYNGNNPLKGKGGKNERVTDDWLKRLSNISTLRKIDLANCAIQGDGLKHISSLKGLRELNLTLTPVNDEALKHLSGLTELRNLGLASTQSTGTGFTHLKSLTKLENVNFHFTPLNDAGLQAISQLPLSGRLWFAHTKFTDQGATHLKNLTQLKRCGIGSADKASSGEAIAALSNLALEDLTLLDNQANAVGIAHASKIATLLRFDVSHAPTVKDDSLLLVAQMPKLEEFKLGSALVTDAGIQALATSKSL
;
A
#
# COMPACT_ATOMS: atom_id res chain seq x y z
N MET A 1 59.87 20.26 55.22
CA MET A 1 60.82 19.33 55.87
C MET A 1 61.44 18.46 54.79
N TYR A 2 62.79 18.50 54.70
CA TYR A 2 63.73 17.48 54.18
C TYR A 2 63.43 16.79 52.83
N HIS A 3 64.30 16.65 51.82
CA HIS A 3 65.72 16.93 51.49
C HIS A 3 65.80 16.66 49.94
N SER A 4 66.43 17.49 49.10
CA SER A 4 67.81 17.34 48.54
C SER A 4 68.09 15.91 47.99
N ILE A 5 68.52 15.62 46.74
CA ILE A 5 69.72 16.06 45.97
C ILE A 5 69.62 15.58 44.50
N LYS A 6 70.31 16.33 43.62
CA LYS A 6 70.75 16.14 42.22
C LYS A 6 71.15 14.72 41.75
N THR A 7 71.09 14.45 40.42
CA THR A 7 72.24 14.23 39.47
C THR A 7 71.98 13.19 38.35
N LEU A 8 72.21 13.62 37.10
CA LEU A 8 72.69 12.97 35.86
C LEU A 8 71.96 11.84 35.09
N LEU A 9 72.19 11.94 33.76
CA LEU A 9 71.81 11.12 32.61
C LEU A 9 72.05 9.61 32.74
N LEU A 10 71.17 8.84 32.07
CA LEU A 10 71.54 7.71 31.20
C LEU A 10 70.35 7.28 30.32
N ILE A 11 70.53 7.29 29.00
CA ILE A 11 69.69 6.57 28.01
C ILE A 11 70.13 5.09 28.04
N PRO A 12 69.19 4.12 28.04
CA PRO A 12 69.15 3.21 26.88
C PRO A 12 67.76 2.66 26.50
N ILE A 13 67.54 2.56 25.18
CA ILE A 13 66.98 1.41 24.45
C ILE A 13 65.65 0.83 24.98
N LEU A 14 64.53 1.23 24.37
CA LEU A 14 63.29 0.45 24.43
C LEU A 14 63.24 -0.52 23.24
N LEU A 15 63.39 -1.81 23.53
CA LEU A 15 63.14 -2.92 22.60
C LEU A 15 61.71 -2.85 22.05
N LEU A 16 61.57 -2.97 20.73
CA LEU A 16 60.35 -3.45 20.10
C LEU A 16 60.10 -4.89 20.58
N ALA A 17 59.13 -5.08 21.47
CA ALA A 17 58.53 -6.38 21.74
C ALA A 17 57.15 -6.40 21.08
N THR A 18 57.09 -7.04 19.91
CA THR A 18 55.87 -7.49 19.26
C THR A 18 55.18 -8.53 20.15
N PHE A 19 54.23 -8.10 20.99
CA PHE A 19 53.27 -9.02 21.59
C PHE A 19 52.10 -9.21 20.63
N ASN A 20 52.26 -10.17 19.72
CA ASN A 20 51.12 -10.90 19.15
C ASN A 20 50.47 -11.70 20.29
N SER A 21 49.57 -11.07 21.04
CA SER A 21 48.60 -11.83 21.83
C SER A 21 47.49 -12.28 20.90
N LEU A 22 47.65 -13.48 20.32
CA LEU A 22 46.51 -14.29 19.91
C LEU A 22 45.71 -14.65 21.18
N SER A 23 44.82 -13.77 21.61
CA SER A 23 43.59 -14.23 22.22
C SER A 23 42.61 -14.45 21.08
N ALA A 24 42.63 -15.66 20.51
CA ALA A 24 41.46 -16.18 19.81
C ALA A 24 40.37 -16.34 20.87
N GLN A 25 39.71 -15.23 21.20
CA GLN A 25 38.46 -15.22 21.92
C GLN A 25 37.52 -16.06 21.06
N GLU A 26 37.10 -17.23 21.54
CA GLU A 26 36.04 -18.01 20.90
C GLU A 26 34.91 -17.02 20.61
N LYS A 27 34.67 -16.71 19.32
CA LYS A 27 33.53 -15.89 18.94
C LYS A 27 32.32 -16.66 19.44
N THR A 28 31.72 -16.18 20.51
CA THR A 28 30.45 -16.68 21.02
C THR A 28 29.50 -16.81 19.84
N LYS A 29 28.93 -18.01 19.67
CA LYS A 29 27.97 -18.28 18.57
C LYS A 29 26.89 -17.20 18.58
N SER A 30 26.63 -16.58 17.43
CA SER A 30 25.63 -15.51 17.28
C SER A 30 24.26 -15.98 17.74
N GLN A 31 23.59 -15.17 18.56
CA GLN A 31 22.28 -15.46 19.12
C GLN A 31 21.21 -14.80 18.25
N CYS A 32 20.39 -15.61 17.59
CA CYS A 32 19.36 -15.13 16.66
C CYS A 32 17.96 -15.54 17.13
N TYR A 33 17.01 -14.61 17.05
CA TYR A 33 15.61 -14.88 17.33
C TYR A 33 14.72 -14.46 16.16
N LEU A 34 13.81 -15.33 15.73
CA LEU A 34 12.93 -15.11 14.59
C LEU A 34 11.46 -15.11 15.06
N ILE A 35 10.68 -14.10 14.72
CA ILE A 35 9.27 -13.98 15.13
C ILE A 35 8.36 -13.90 13.92
N GLY A 36 7.21 -14.59 14.00
CA GLY A 36 6.19 -14.65 12.96
C GLY A 36 6.68 -15.42 11.73
N ASN A 37 6.43 -14.85 10.56
CA ASN A 37 6.76 -15.47 9.27
C ASN A 37 8.16 -15.07 8.74
N SER A 38 9.00 -14.44 9.56
CA SER A 38 10.32 -13.90 9.18
C SER A 38 11.20 -14.90 8.41
N LEU A 39 11.29 -16.13 8.93
CA LEU A 39 11.90 -17.27 8.27
C LEU A 39 11.27 -18.53 8.88
N THR A 40 10.25 -19.08 8.22
CA THR A 40 9.49 -20.26 8.68
C THR A 40 10.30 -21.54 8.58
N TRP A 41 9.78 -22.63 9.13
CA TRP A 41 10.38 -23.97 9.04
C TRP A 41 10.74 -24.35 7.59
N ASP A 42 9.89 -23.98 6.63
CA ASP A 42 10.08 -24.25 5.21
C ASP A 42 11.38 -23.64 4.66
N THR A 43 11.86 -22.56 5.30
CA THR A 43 13.10 -21.83 4.99
C THR A 43 14.35 -22.25 5.79
N SER A 44 14.26 -23.33 6.58
CA SER A 44 15.38 -23.92 7.34
C SER A 44 16.12 -22.92 8.26
N PRO A 45 15.45 -22.37 9.30
CA PRO A 45 16.10 -21.47 10.26
C PRO A 45 17.31 -22.10 10.94
N LYS A 46 17.26 -23.42 11.18
CA LYS A 46 18.37 -24.22 11.74
C LYS A 46 19.67 -24.22 10.92
N LEU A 47 19.64 -23.79 9.64
CA LEU A 47 20.82 -23.68 8.80
C LEU A 47 21.54 -22.33 8.96
N LEU A 48 20.95 -21.37 9.69
CA LEU A 48 21.62 -20.13 10.06
C LEU A 48 22.75 -20.45 11.05
N SER A 49 23.83 -19.66 10.99
CA SER A 49 24.95 -19.82 11.92
C SER A 49 24.56 -19.34 13.32
N GLY A 50 25.04 -20.05 14.33
CA GLY A 50 24.89 -19.67 15.74
C GLY A 50 23.80 -20.44 16.46
N ASP A 51 23.26 -19.86 17.53
CA ASP A 51 22.11 -20.37 18.26
C ASP A 51 20.86 -19.61 17.78
N VAL A 52 19.94 -20.35 17.18
CA VAL A 52 18.79 -19.81 16.45
C VAL A 52 17.53 -20.35 17.08
N GLN A 53 16.73 -19.45 17.63
CA GLN A 53 15.43 -19.75 18.22
C GLN A 53 14.34 -18.99 17.45
N TRP A 54 13.12 -19.49 17.52
CA TRP A 54 12.02 -18.91 16.76
C TRP A 54 10.68 -19.06 17.44
N HIS A 55 9.79 -18.13 17.12
CA HIS A 55 8.36 -18.17 17.39
C HIS A 55 7.62 -18.08 16.06
N VAL A 56 7.24 -19.23 15.50
CA VAL A 56 6.68 -19.28 14.14
C VAL A 56 5.17 -19.21 14.20
N ASP A 57 4.65 -18.16 13.57
CA ASP A 57 3.23 -17.96 13.31
C ASP A 57 3.03 -17.43 11.90
N CYS A 58 2.44 -18.27 11.04
CA CYS A 58 2.25 -17.99 9.63
C CYS A 58 0.93 -17.25 9.42
N GLY A 59 0.94 -16.20 8.59
CA GLY A 59 -0.29 -15.57 8.11
C GLY A 59 -1.01 -14.64 9.10
N VAL A 60 -0.44 -14.41 10.30
CA VAL A 60 -1.08 -13.58 11.35
C VAL A 60 -0.25 -12.31 11.64
N PRO A 61 -0.92 -11.20 12.04
CA PRO A 61 -0.25 -9.93 12.31
C PRO A 61 0.48 -9.93 13.65
N LEU A 62 1.52 -9.09 13.80
CA LEU A 62 2.36 -9.02 15.01
C LEU A 62 1.55 -8.76 16.31
N PRO A 63 0.49 -7.93 16.32
CA PRO A 63 -0.36 -7.75 17.51
C PRO A 63 -1.01 -9.06 18.00
N PHE A 64 -1.37 -9.96 17.08
CA PHE A 64 -1.92 -11.26 17.45
C PHE A 64 -0.86 -12.13 18.13
N ILE A 65 0.35 -12.22 17.56
CA ILE A 65 1.48 -12.98 18.12
C ILE A 65 1.88 -12.44 19.50
N TYR A 66 1.84 -11.11 19.66
CA TYR A 66 2.12 -10.47 20.94
C TYR A 66 1.04 -10.78 22.00
N ALA A 67 -0.23 -10.80 21.61
CA ALA A 67 -1.33 -11.06 22.55
C ALA A 67 -1.53 -12.55 22.89
N HIS A 68 -1.15 -13.47 21.99
CA HIS A 68 -1.39 -14.91 22.10
C HIS A 68 -0.12 -15.75 21.90
N PRO A 69 0.95 -15.54 22.70
CA PRO A 69 2.21 -16.25 22.57
C PRO A 69 2.10 -17.78 22.77
N GLU A 70 1.02 -18.28 23.35
CA GLU A 70 0.82 -19.69 23.62
C GLU A 70 0.32 -20.51 22.41
N LYS A 71 0.08 -19.88 21.26
CA LYS A 71 -0.53 -20.50 20.08
C LYS A 71 0.36 -20.51 18.82
N PRO A 72 1.66 -20.90 18.90
CA PRO A 72 2.48 -20.93 17.70
C PRO A 72 2.00 -22.00 16.71
N CYS A 73 2.07 -21.69 15.42
CA CYS A 73 1.77 -22.65 14.34
C CYS A 73 2.71 -23.87 14.33
N VAL A 74 3.94 -23.73 14.86
CA VAL A 74 4.94 -24.81 14.96
C VAL A 74 5.19 -25.15 16.42
N LYS A 75 4.96 -26.42 16.80
CA LYS A 75 5.03 -26.91 18.20
C LYS A 75 6.42 -26.76 18.81
N GLU A 76 7.46 -26.85 18.00
CA GLU A 76 8.87 -26.68 18.41
C GLU A 76 9.28 -25.21 18.61
N SER A 77 8.34 -24.26 18.51
CA SER A 77 8.63 -22.84 18.74
C SER A 77 9.07 -22.58 20.18
N THR A 78 10.12 -21.77 20.33
CA THR A 78 10.49 -21.19 21.62
C THR A 78 9.64 -19.95 21.84
N LEU A 79 8.81 -19.92 22.89
CA LEU A 79 7.85 -18.84 23.10
C LEU A 79 8.54 -17.50 23.40
N TRP A 80 8.10 -16.43 22.73
CA TRP A 80 8.78 -15.14 22.77
C TRP A 80 8.81 -14.48 24.15
N PRO A 81 7.76 -14.56 25.02
CA PRO A 81 7.80 -13.86 26.30
C PRO A 81 8.91 -14.38 27.21
N THR A 82 9.13 -15.70 27.20
CA THR A 82 10.18 -16.34 28.00
C THR A 82 11.54 -16.12 27.32
N ALA A 83 11.64 -16.40 26.03
CA ALA A 83 12.88 -16.25 25.26
C ALA A 83 13.49 -14.84 25.37
N LEU A 84 12.69 -13.80 25.13
CA LEU A 84 13.16 -12.42 25.11
C LEU A 84 13.36 -11.81 26.51
N ARG A 85 12.87 -12.45 27.58
CA ARG A 85 13.17 -12.02 28.96
C ARG A 85 14.42 -12.68 29.50
N ASP A 86 14.59 -13.97 29.22
CA ASP A 86 15.63 -14.79 29.85
C ASP A 86 16.98 -14.67 29.13
N LYS A 87 16.96 -14.21 27.87
CA LYS A 87 18.14 -14.21 27.00
C LYS A 87 18.22 -12.94 26.16
N GLN A 88 19.44 -12.46 25.93
CA GLN A 88 19.72 -11.39 24.98
C GLN A 88 20.19 -11.98 23.65
N TYR A 89 19.64 -11.45 22.56
CA TYR A 89 19.99 -11.86 21.20
C TYR A 89 20.82 -10.78 20.50
N ASP A 90 21.69 -11.21 19.59
CA ASP A 90 22.44 -10.32 18.70
C ASP A 90 21.52 -9.82 17.58
N PHE A 91 20.64 -10.69 17.09
CA PHE A 91 19.70 -10.40 15.99
C PHE A 91 18.29 -10.83 16.33
N ILE A 92 17.33 -9.96 16.04
CA ILE A 92 15.90 -10.28 16.10
C ILE A 92 15.26 -9.94 14.77
N SER A 93 14.64 -10.92 14.12
CA SER A 93 13.87 -10.68 12.90
C SER A 93 12.38 -10.73 13.17
N VAL A 94 11.66 -9.76 12.62
CA VAL A 94 10.20 -9.62 12.72
C VAL A 94 9.61 -9.39 11.33
N GLN A 95 8.41 -9.91 11.10
CA GLN A 95 7.65 -9.68 9.88
C GLN A 95 6.27 -9.09 10.22
N PRO A 96 6.02 -7.82 9.88
CA PRO A 96 4.66 -7.28 9.76
C PRO A 96 3.81 -8.10 8.79
N HIS A 97 2.50 -8.20 9.04
CA HIS A 97 1.58 -8.98 8.21
C HIS A 97 0.20 -8.34 8.15
N TYR A 98 -0.59 -8.71 7.13
CA TYR A 98 -1.96 -8.22 6.94
C TYR A 98 -2.80 -8.29 8.22
N GLY A 99 -3.62 -7.26 8.44
CA GLY A 99 -4.51 -7.14 9.59
C GLY A 99 -3.98 -6.26 10.72
N SER A 100 -2.73 -5.79 10.64
CA SER A 100 -2.19 -4.73 11.49
C SER A 100 -2.23 -3.36 10.81
N THR A 101 -2.15 -2.33 11.66
CA THR A 101 -1.85 -0.95 11.26
C THR A 101 -0.38 -0.63 11.52
N LEU A 102 0.12 0.41 10.86
CA LEU A 102 1.48 0.93 11.10
C LEU A 102 1.73 1.24 12.58
N ALA A 103 0.76 1.89 13.23
CA ALA A 103 0.88 2.26 14.65
C ALA A 103 1.02 1.02 15.55
N GLN A 104 0.21 -0.02 15.29
CA GLN A 104 0.29 -1.27 16.04
C GLN A 104 1.62 -1.99 15.84
N ASP A 105 2.11 -2.09 14.59
CA ASP A 105 3.40 -2.74 14.33
C ASP A 105 4.56 -1.96 14.96
N VAL A 106 4.56 -0.63 14.88
CA VAL A 106 5.54 0.24 15.56
C VAL A 106 5.54 0.00 17.06
N GLU A 107 4.35 -0.05 17.69
CA GLU A 107 4.20 -0.28 19.13
C GLU A 107 4.77 -1.65 19.55
N ILE A 108 4.36 -2.72 18.87
CA ILE A 108 4.77 -4.09 19.20
C ILE A 108 6.28 -4.29 19.01
N ILE A 109 6.82 -3.85 17.86
CA ILE A 109 8.26 -3.98 17.59
C ILE A 109 9.05 -3.15 18.61
N SER A 110 8.58 -1.94 18.95
CA SER A 110 9.20 -1.11 19.99
C SER A 110 9.21 -1.77 21.36
N ALA A 111 8.18 -2.54 21.71
CA ALA A 111 8.13 -3.29 22.97
C ALA A 111 9.24 -4.37 23.01
N TRP A 112 9.41 -5.12 21.93
CA TRP A 112 10.50 -6.10 21.82
C TRP A 112 11.89 -5.46 21.80
N MET A 113 12.05 -4.31 21.13
CA MET A 113 13.31 -3.55 21.15
C MET A 113 13.71 -3.11 22.56
N LYS A 114 12.74 -2.76 23.42
CA LYS A 114 13.00 -2.42 24.83
C LYS A 114 13.46 -3.63 25.65
N LEU A 115 12.92 -4.82 25.38
CA LEU A 115 13.37 -6.06 26.02
C LEU A 115 14.76 -6.49 25.55
N GLN A 116 15.17 -6.05 24.36
CA GLN A 116 16.36 -6.51 23.66
C GLN A 116 17.27 -5.33 23.29
N PRO A 117 17.77 -4.59 24.30
CA PRO A 117 18.45 -3.31 24.11
C PRO A 117 19.80 -3.41 23.40
N LYS A 118 20.28 -4.60 23.04
CA LYS A 118 21.52 -4.80 22.27
C LYS A 118 21.30 -5.40 20.89
N ALA A 119 20.10 -5.93 20.62
CA ALA A 119 19.83 -6.62 19.36
C ALA A 119 19.81 -5.64 18.17
N VAL A 120 20.29 -6.11 17.03
CA VAL A 120 19.99 -5.56 15.71
C VAL A 120 18.64 -6.11 15.26
N PHE A 121 17.74 -5.23 14.85
CA PHE A 121 16.41 -5.64 14.39
C PHE A 121 16.37 -5.76 12.87
N VAL A 122 15.96 -6.92 12.38
CA VAL A 122 15.76 -7.21 10.96
C VAL A 122 14.27 -7.10 10.64
N ILE A 123 13.89 -6.04 9.94
CA ILE A 123 12.54 -5.85 9.43
C ILE A 123 12.41 -6.66 8.14
N HIS A 124 11.70 -7.78 8.23
CA HIS A 124 11.49 -8.69 7.11
C HIS A 124 10.22 -8.30 6.35
N SER A 125 10.39 -7.93 5.08
CA SER A 125 9.30 -7.44 4.22
C SER A 125 8.37 -8.57 3.73
N GLY A 126 8.62 -9.84 4.05
CA GLY A 126 7.81 -10.98 3.61
C GLY A 126 8.32 -11.61 2.31
N TRP A 127 8.28 -12.95 2.27
CA TRP A 127 8.70 -13.76 1.13
C TRP A 127 7.59 -14.16 0.18
N ALA A 128 6.34 -14.19 0.65
CA ALA A 128 5.20 -14.77 -0.03
C ALA A 128 4.86 -14.06 -1.36
N TRP A 129 4.12 -14.70 -2.28
CA TRP A 129 3.44 -14.04 -3.43
C TRP A 129 1.97 -14.49 -3.53
N HIS A 130 1.03 -13.55 -3.41
CA HIS A 130 -0.38 -13.73 -3.77
C HIS A 130 -0.74 -12.72 -4.87
N THR A 131 -1.79 -12.97 -5.65
CA THR A 131 -2.17 -12.11 -6.80
C THR A 131 -2.27 -10.62 -6.45
N LYS A 132 -2.80 -10.28 -5.27
CA LYS A 132 -2.90 -8.89 -4.78
C LYS A 132 -1.56 -8.24 -4.43
N ARG A 133 -0.46 -9.00 -4.30
CA ARG A 133 0.82 -8.51 -3.73
C ARG A 133 1.59 -7.70 -4.76
N ALA A 134 1.52 -8.08 -6.03
CA ALA A 134 2.08 -7.27 -7.10
C ALA A 134 1.47 -5.86 -7.11
N ASP A 135 0.14 -5.82 -6.98
CA ASP A 135 -0.62 -4.57 -6.93
C ASP A 135 -0.30 -3.77 -5.66
N GLU A 136 -0.17 -4.43 -4.51
CA GLU A 136 0.24 -3.80 -3.25
C GLU A 136 1.67 -3.26 -3.30
N PHE A 137 2.61 -4.02 -3.86
CA PHE A 137 4.00 -3.60 -3.99
C PHE A 137 4.13 -2.36 -4.89
N ALA A 138 3.30 -2.29 -5.93
CA ALA A 138 3.17 -1.13 -6.82
C ALA A 138 2.16 -0.08 -6.32
N SER A 139 1.59 -0.27 -5.12
CA SER A 139 0.55 0.60 -4.58
C SER A 139 1.15 1.91 -4.09
N TYR A 140 0.36 2.97 -4.27
CA TYR A 140 0.61 4.31 -3.76
C TYR A 140 -0.36 4.65 -2.61
N ALA A 141 -0.88 3.63 -1.93
CA ALA A 141 -1.74 3.79 -0.77
C ALA A 141 -0.99 4.41 0.41
N SER A 142 -1.72 5.11 1.29
CA SER A 142 -1.19 5.59 2.56
C SER A 142 -0.68 4.40 3.40
N PRO A 143 0.48 4.51 4.06
CA PRO A 143 1.06 3.42 4.85
C PRO A 143 0.34 3.15 6.18
N GLU A 144 -0.88 3.64 6.38
CA GLU A 144 -1.63 3.48 7.63
C GLU A 144 -2.02 2.01 7.91
N GLN A 145 -2.29 1.25 6.84
CA GLN A 145 -2.62 -0.18 6.90
C GLN A 145 -1.46 -1.01 6.38
N MET A 146 -1.22 -2.16 7.02
CA MET A 146 -0.17 -3.07 6.58
C MET A 146 -0.43 -3.55 5.17
N THR A 147 0.51 -3.22 4.29
CA THR A 147 0.67 -3.83 2.97
C THR A 147 2.12 -4.26 2.82
N HIS A 148 2.37 -5.23 1.96
CA HIS A 148 3.73 -5.61 1.58
C HIS A 148 4.30 -4.63 0.53
N SER A 149 4.15 -3.33 0.77
CA SER A 149 4.64 -2.26 -0.11
C SER A 149 5.93 -1.62 0.42
N PRO A 150 6.82 -1.13 -0.46
CA PRO A 150 7.99 -0.35 -0.06
C PRO A 150 7.62 0.88 0.78
N ILE A 151 6.50 1.52 0.47
CA ILE A 151 5.99 2.70 1.20
C ILE A 151 5.71 2.34 2.67
N TYR A 152 5.05 1.21 2.93
CA TYR A 152 4.77 0.75 4.28
C TYR A 152 6.05 0.43 5.06
N ILE A 153 6.97 -0.35 4.46
CA ILE A 153 8.19 -0.80 5.13
C ILE A 153 9.10 0.39 5.48
N ARG A 154 9.25 1.37 4.57
CA ARG A 154 9.99 2.60 4.86
C ARG A 154 9.35 3.42 5.98
N ALA A 155 8.02 3.58 5.97
CA ALA A 155 7.32 4.29 7.03
C ALA A 155 7.50 3.62 8.40
N LEU A 156 7.43 2.28 8.45
CA LEU A 156 7.70 1.51 9.66
C LEU A 156 9.13 1.72 10.18
N ILE A 157 10.13 1.59 9.31
CA ILE A 157 11.53 1.79 9.68
C ILE A 157 11.76 3.23 10.17
N ALA A 158 11.17 4.24 9.51
CA ALA A 158 11.32 5.64 9.89
C ALA A 158 10.74 5.93 11.28
N GLU A 159 9.53 5.43 11.60
CA GLU A 159 8.95 5.62 12.94
C GLU A 159 9.70 4.84 14.02
N LEU A 160 10.16 3.62 13.73
CA LEU A 160 11.02 2.87 14.66
C LEU A 160 12.34 3.60 14.93
N GLN A 161 12.99 4.15 13.90
CA GLN A 161 14.24 4.90 14.02
C GLN A 161 14.06 6.18 14.84
N LYS A 162 12.91 6.86 14.68
CA LYS A 162 12.53 8.04 15.46
C LYS A 162 12.31 7.73 16.93
N LEU A 163 11.70 6.59 17.26
CA LEU A 163 11.47 6.16 18.65
C LEU A 163 12.72 5.55 19.31
N HIS A 164 13.60 4.93 18.53
CA HIS A 164 14.82 4.26 19.00
C HIS A 164 16.05 4.77 18.25
N PRO A 165 16.42 6.06 18.43
CA PRO A 165 17.52 6.66 17.69
C PRO A 165 18.83 5.92 17.96
N GLY A 166 19.58 5.65 16.89
CA GLY A 166 20.86 4.92 16.95
C GLY A 166 20.72 3.40 17.04
N ARG A 167 19.51 2.86 17.12
CA ARG A 167 19.29 1.42 16.95
C ARG A 167 19.61 1.03 15.51
N GLU A 168 20.34 -0.06 15.33
CA GLU A 168 20.57 -0.62 14.01
C GLU A 168 19.34 -1.41 13.54
N LEU A 169 18.80 -0.99 12.41
CA LEU A 169 17.73 -1.68 11.69
C LEU A 169 18.28 -2.19 10.36
N ARG A 170 17.94 -3.44 10.02
CA ARG A 170 18.34 -4.10 8.78
C ARG A 170 17.13 -4.69 8.07
N GLN A 171 17.31 -5.02 6.80
CA GLN A 171 16.27 -5.64 5.98
C GLN A 171 16.82 -6.84 5.23
N THR A 172 15.96 -7.81 4.95
CA THR A 172 16.29 -8.90 4.01
C THR A 172 16.13 -8.47 2.55
N LEU A 173 15.43 -7.34 2.30
CA LEU A 173 15.09 -6.84 0.96
C LEU A 173 14.36 -7.87 0.09
N ALA A 174 13.51 -8.69 0.73
CA ALA A 174 12.88 -9.83 0.11
C ALA A 174 12.05 -9.43 -1.11
N GLN A 175 11.26 -8.37 -0.98
CA GLN A 175 10.42 -7.90 -2.07
C GLN A 175 11.24 -7.32 -3.24
N ASN A 176 12.33 -6.59 -2.95
CA ASN A 176 13.22 -6.07 -3.99
C ASN A 176 13.96 -7.18 -4.74
N LEU A 177 14.33 -8.26 -4.04
CA LEU A 177 14.89 -9.46 -4.69
C LEU A 177 13.85 -10.05 -5.64
N LEU A 178 12.64 -10.32 -5.17
CA LEU A 178 11.56 -10.87 -5.99
C LEU A 178 11.22 -9.99 -7.20
N ALA A 179 11.19 -8.67 -7.02
CA ALA A 179 10.99 -7.72 -8.10
C ALA A 179 12.15 -7.76 -9.12
N SER A 180 13.40 -7.84 -8.65
CA SER A 180 14.55 -8.00 -9.54
C SER A 180 14.51 -9.33 -10.31
N LEU A 181 14.05 -10.42 -9.70
CA LEU A 181 13.84 -11.69 -10.42
C LEU A 181 12.71 -11.54 -11.45
N ALA A 182 11.62 -10.87 -11.11
CA ALA A 182 10.52 -10.63 -12.03
C ALA A 182 10.97 -9.85 -13.28
N GLU A 183 11.83 -8.84 -13.11
CA GLU A 183 12.47 -8.11 -14.21
C GLU A 183 13.31 -9.05 -15.08
N ASP A 184 14.17 -9.86 -14.48
CA ASP A 184 15.02 -10.81 -15.20
C ASP A 184 14.19 -11.88 -15.95
N ILE A 185 13.11 -12.38 -15.35
CA ILE A 185 12.17 -13.32 -15.99
C ILE A 185 11.50 -12.67 -17.20
N SER A 186 10.98 -11.44 -17.04
CA SER A 186 10.33 -10.70 -18.14
C SER A 186 11.28 -10.40 -19.29
N ALA A 187 12.57 -10.26 -18.99
CA ALA A 187 13.64 -10.04 -19.97
C ALA A 187 14.25 -11.34 -20.53
N ASN A 188 13.71 -12.52 -20.16
CA ASN A 188 14.23 -13.84 -20.54
C ASN A 188 15.70 -14.06 -20.14
N LYS A 189 16.09 -13.53 -18.97
CA LYS A 189 17.44 -13.64 -18.38
C LYS A 189 17.50 -14.56 -17.17
N ALA A 190 16.34 -15.02 -16.67
CA ALA A 190 16.24 -15.94 -15.55
C ALA A 190 15.87 -17.36 -16.02
N PRO A 191 16.29 -18.41 -15.30
CA PRO A 191 15.94 -19.80 -15.61
C PRO A 191 14.51 -20.19 -15.18
N PHE A 192 13.64 -19.22 -14.91
CA PHE A 192 12.24 -19.42 -14.48
C PHE A 192 11.29 -18.85 -15.52
N LYS A 193 10.12 -19.47 -15.74
CA LYS A 193 9.10 -18.93 -16.65
C LYS A 193 8.26 -17.85 -15.97
N ASN A 194 8.05 -17.97 -14.67
CA ASN A 194 7.33 -16.99 -13.87
C ASN A 194 7.76 -17.04 -12.40
N VAL A 195 7.50 -15.96 -11.67
CA VAL A 195 7.86 -15.81 -10.25
C VAL A 195 7.15 -16.86 -9.36
N ALA A 196 5.99 -17.37 -9.77
CA ALA A 196 5.23 -18.36 -8.99
C ALA A 196 6.00 -19.69 -8.83
N GLU A 197 6.99 -19.99 -9.67
CA GLU A 197 7.86 -21.17 -9.52
C GLU A 197 8.73 -21.14 -8.25
N LEU A 198 8.88 -19.98 -7.61
CA LEU A 198 9.55 -19.86 -6.32
C LEU A 198 8.63 -20.22 -5.15
N TYR A 199 7.33 -20.42 -5.39
CA TYR A 199 6.29 -20.59 -4.37
C TYR A 199 5.68 -21.98 -4.38
N ARG A 200 5.42 -22.51 -3.19
CA ARG A 200 4.59 -23.70 -3.01
C ARG A 200 3.11 -23.32 -2.94
N ASP A 201 2.82 -22.26 -2.21
CA ASP A 201 1.48 -21.75 -1.94
C ASP A 201 1.53 -20.23 -1.69
N ASP A 202 0.39 -19.63 -1.36
CA ASP A 202 0.24 -18.16 -1.21
C ASP A 202 1.14 -17.54 -0.13
N ILE A 203 1.69 -18.34 0.79
CA ILE A 203 2.49 -17.87 1.93
C ILE A 203 3.85 -18.57 2.10
N HIS A 204 4.10 -19.70 1.43
CA HIS A 204 5.35 -20.48 1.54
C HIS A 204 6.11 -20.60 0.21
N LEU A 205 7.44 -20.57 0.32
CA LEU A 205 8.36 -20.80 -0.80
C LEU A 205 8.55 -22.29 -1.11
N THR A 206 8.95 -22.61 -2.34
CA THR A 206 9.34 -23.98 -2.70
C THR A 206 10.54 -24.43 -1.88
N HIS A 207 10.58 -25.73 -1.56
CA HIS A 207 11.70 -26.33 -0.81
C HIS A 207 13.03 -26.37 -1.57
N SER A 208 13.05 -25.97 -2.86
CA SER A 208 14.23 -25.91 -3.72
C SER A 208 14.76 -24.47 -3.87
N HIS A 209 14.34 -23.74 -4.91
CA HIS A 209 14.93 -22.46 -5.32
C HIS A 209 14.52 -21.28 -4.43
N GLY A 210 13.23 -21.19 -4.08
CA GLY A 210 12.74 -20.10 -3.22
C GLY A 210 13.41 -20.14 -1.85
N LYS A 211 13.51 -21.34 -1.27
CA LYS A 211 14.20 -21.58 0.01
C LYS A 211 15.64 -21.07 0.03
N TYR A 212 16.41 -21.33 -1.03
CA TYR A 212 17.81 -20.92 -1.13
C TYR A 212 17.96 -19.40 -1.11
N LEU A 213 17.13 -18.71 -1.89
CA LEU A 213 17.11 -17.25 -1.96
C LEU A 213 16.76 -16.62 -0.60
N ALA A 214 15.65 -17.06 0.00
CA ALA A 214 15.17 -16.54 1.28
C ALA A 214 16.17 -16.76 2.43
N HIS A 215 16.75 -17.96 2.49
CA HIS A 215 17.74 -18.31 3.50
C HIS A 215 18.95 -17.38 3.41
N ASN A 216 19.53 -17.21 2.22
CA ASN A 216 20.73 -16.40 2.03
C ASN A 216 20.49 -14.90 2.19
N ALA A 217 19.30 -14.40 1.84
CA ALA A 217 18.94 -13.01 2.13
C ALA A 217 18.80 -12.74 3.64
N MET A 218 18.30 -13.70 4.43
CA MET A 218 18.32 -13.58 5.89
C MET A 218 19.75 -13.64 6.45
N ARG A 219 20.60 -14.52 5.90
CA ARG A 219 22.04 -14.53 6.25
C ARG A 219 22.68 -13.17 6.02
N PHE A 220 22.42 -12.53 4.88
CA PHE A 220 22.88 -11.16 4.60
C PHE A 220 22.40 -10.17 5.66
N ALA A 221 21.10 -10.16 5.99
CA ALA A 221 20.56 -9.27 7.02
C ALA A 221 21.21 -9.49 8.40
N MET A 222 21.56 -10.75 8.73
CA MET A 222 22.26 -11.11 9.96
C MET A 222 23.80 -10.92 9.89
N GLY A 223 24.34 -10.44 8.78
CA GLY A 223 25.79 -10.29 8.59
C GLY A 223 26.55 -11.63 8.49
N GLN A 224 25.87 -12.70 8.11
CA GLN A 224 26.46 -14.01 7.86
C GLN A 224 26.83 -14.16 6.38
N PRO A 225 27.92 -14.89 6.05
CA PRO A 225 28.26 -15.18 4.67
C PRO A 225 27.18 -16.06 4.03
N PHE A 226 26.96 -15.93 2.72
CA PHE A 226 26.08 -16.85 2.00
C PHE A 226 26.54 -18.30 2.16
N SER A 227 25.58 -19.22 2.21
CA SER A 227 25.82 -20.64 2.44
C SER A 227 25.10 -21.49 1.41
N GLN A 228 25.81 -22.50 0.95
CA GLN A 228 25.29 -23.55 0.06
C GLN A 228 24.90 -24.81 0.82
N ALA A 229 25.24 -24.91 2.11
CA ALA A 229 25.01 -26.09 2.92
C ALA A 229 23.51 -26.34 3.13
N GLY A 230 23.07 -27.58 2.89
CA GLY A 230 21.67 -27.99 2.95
C GLY A 230 20.88 -27.73 1.67
N PHE A 231 21.55 -27.31 0.58
CA PHE A 231 20.97 -27.01 -0.73
C PHE A 231 21.72 -27.72 -1.87
N GLU A 232 22.31 -28.88 -1.59
CA GLU A 232 23.15 -29.64 -2.54
C GLU A 232 22.35 -30.19 -3.73
N LYS A 233 21.04 -30.39 -3.56
CA LYS A 233 20.13 -30.90 -4.59
C LYS A 233 19.58 -29.82 -5.55
N LEU A 234 19.96 -28.56 -5.33
CA LEU A 234 19.52 -27.46 -6.19
C LEU A 234 20.17 -27.58 -7.58
N ASP A 235 19.39 -27.32 -8.63
CA ASP A 235 19.93 -27.31 -9.99
C ASP A 235 21.14 -26.34 -10.09
N PRO A 236 22.30 -26.77 -10.63
CA PRO A 236 23.50 -25.94 -10.66
C PRO A 236 23.35 -24.62 -11.42
N GLU A 237 22.60 -24.60 -12.52
CA GLU A 237 22.39 -23.38 -13.32
C GLU A 237 21.44 -22.43 -12.61
N VAL A 238 20.37 -22.95 -12.00
CA VAL A 238 19.47 -22.12 -11.18
C VAL A 238 20.21 -21.56 -9.97
N LYS A 239 21.03 -22.37 -9.31
CA LYS A 239 21.84 -21.94 -8.16
C LYS A 239 22.81 -20.84 -8.56
N LYS A 240 23.55 -21.01 -9.66
CA LYS A 240 24.47 -20.00 -10.21
C LYS A 240 23.73 -18.69 -10.50
N TYR A 241 22.55 -18.75 -11.10
CA TYR A 241 21.71 -17.57 -11.31
C TYR A 241 21.33 -16.89 -9.99
N LEU A 242 20.81 -17.63 -9.01
CA LEU A 242 20.41 -17.07 -7.71
C LEU A 242 21.60 -16.46 -6.95
N ASP A 243 22.80 -17.03 -7.07
CA ASP A 243 24.03 -16.44 -6.52
C ASP A 243 24.31 -15.06 -7.14
N THR A 244 24.07 -14.87 -8.45
CA THR A 244 24.21 -13.55 -9.08
C THR A 244 23.16 -12.54 -8.60
N VAL A 245 21.96 -13.01 -8.25
CA VAL A 245 20.93 -12.15 -7.67
C VAL A 245 21.33 -11.74 -6.25
N LEU A 246 21.73 -12.71 -5.41
CA LEU A 246 22.16 -12.47 -4.04
C LEU A 246 23.39 -11.56 -3.97
N ALA A 247 24.31 -11.65 -4.94
CA ALA A 247 25.47 -10.76 -5.06
C ALA A 247 25.11 -9.28 -5.26
N LYS A 248 23.86 -8.96 -5.63
CA LYS A 248 23.37 -7.57 -5.69
C LYS A 248 23.11 -6.97 -4.30
N LEU A 249 23.04 -7.79 -3.24
CA LEU A 249 22.73 -7.34 -1.88
C LEU A 249 23.92 -6.66 -1.22
N GLY A 250 23.79 -5.35 -1.03
CA GLY A 250 24.70 -4.52 -0.26
C GLY A 250 26.05 -4.30 -0.94
N ALA A 251 26.37 -3.04 -1.22
CA ALA A 251 27.72 -2.65 -1.58
C ALA A 251 28.67 -2.75 -0.37
N SER A 252 29.97 -2.68 -0.64
CA SER A 252 31.00 -2.57 0.42
C SER A 252 30.73 -1.36 1.32
N ALA A 253 31.21 -1.35 2.55
CA ALA A 253 31.00 -0.22 3.47
C ALA A 253 31.52 1.12 2.91
N SER A 254 32.65 1.09 2.20
CA SER A 254 33.19 2.25 1.47
C SER A 254 32.28 2.70 0.34
N ASP A 255 31.79 1.76 -0.48
CA ASP A 255 30.90 2.10 -1.60
C ASP A 255 29.53 2.58 -1.11
N LYS A 256 29.00 2.05 -0.01
CA LYS A 256 27.77 2.54 0.63
C LYS A 256 27.89 4.01 1.07
N THR A 257 29.04 4.39 1.61
CA THR A 257 29.31 5.78 1.99
C THR A 257 29.32 6.69 0.77
N LEU A 258 29.96 6.25 -0.33
CA LEU A 258 29.95 6.97 -1.60
C LEU A 258 28.55 7.05 -2.21
N LEU A 259 27.79 5.95 -2.22
CA LEU A 259 26.41 5.91 -2.71
C LEU A 259 25.52 6.93 -2.01
N THR A 260 25.65 7.07 -0.69
CA THR A 260 24.90 8.07 0.08
C THR A 260 25.21 9.50 -0.38
N GLN A 261 26.47 9.78 -0.71
CA GLN A 261 26.88 11.09 -1.24
C GLN A 261 26.39 11.29 -2.68
N ILE A 262 26.51 10.27 -3.52
CA ILE A 262 26.07 10.29 -4.94
C ILE A 262 24.56 10.54 -5.03
N LEU A 263 23.78 9.91 -4.16
CA LEU A 263 22.32 10.00 -4.13
C LEU A 263 21.79 11.18 -3.29
N SER A 264 22.69 12.05 -2.81
CA SER A 264 22.30 13.26 -2.07
C SER A 264 21.50 14.21 -2.96
N ILE A 265 20.55 14.91 -2.34
CA ILE A 265 19.76 15.98 -2.96
C ILE A 265 20.46 17.35 -2.93
N GLU A 266 21.70 17.44 -2.45
CA GLU A 266 22.48 18.68 -2.46
C GLU A 266 22.69 19.21 -3.89
N GLU A 267 22.75 20.54 -4.02
CA GLU A 267 22.86 21.19 -5.34
C GLU A 267 24.22 20.98 -6.01
N LYS A 268 25.29 20.88 -5.22
CA LYS A 268 26.67 20.83 -5.71
C LYS A 268 27.35 19.53 -5.30
N VAL A 269 26.96 18.45 -5.95
CA VAL A 269 27.57 17.13 -5.78
C VAL A 269 28.37 16.77 -7.03
N ASP A 270 29.68 16.58 -6.90
CA ASP A 270 30.51 16.05 -8.00
C ASP A 270 30.34 14.52 -8.12
N ARG A 271 29.18 14.11 -8.65
CA ARG A 271 28.79 12.70 -8.75
C ARG A 271 29.75 11.90 -9.63
N SER A 272 30.28 12.50 -10.69
CA SER A 272 31.26 11.85 -11.57
C SER A 272 32.53 11.45 -10.82
N SER A 273 33.08 12.36 -10.02
CA SER A 273 34.26 12.09 -9.19
C SER A 273 33.98 11.06 -8.09
N LEU A 274 32.80 11.11 -7.47
CA LEU A 274 32.39 10.13 -6.46
C LEU A 274 32.23 8.73 -7.05
N ILE A 275 31.54 8.61 -8.19
CA ILE A 275 31.36 7.33 -8.88
C ILE A 275 32.71 6.79 -9.37
N ALA A 276 33.67 7.65 -9.74
CA ALA A 276 35.02 7.23 -10.11
C ALA A 276 35.75 6.48 -8.98
N LYS A 277 35.39 6.73 -7.71
CA LYS A 277 35.96 6.10 -6.50
C LYS A 277 35.26 4.80 -6.09
N ILE A 278 34.14 4.43 -6.71
CA ILE A 278 33.45 3.17 -6.42
C ILE A 278 34.35 1.99 -6.78
N SER A 279 34.50 1.06 -5.84
CA SER A 279 35.42 -0.08 -5.95
C SER A 279 34.87 -1.20 -6.82
N ASP A 280 33.56 -1.47 -6.77
CA ASP A 280 32.89 -2.45 -7.61
C ASP A 280 32.75 -1.93 -9.06
N PRO A 281 33.40 -2.55 -10.06
CA PRO A 281 33.36 -2.08 -11.44
C PRO A 281 31.97 -2.19 -12.08
N ASN A 282 31.17 -3.19 -11.70
CA ASN A 282 29.81 -3.36 -12.22
C ASN A 282 28.88 -2.29 -11.65
N LEU A 283 28.98 -2.03 -10.34
CA LEU A 283 28.23 -0.96 -9.69
C LEU A 283 28.60 0.40 -10.29
N LYS A 284 29.91 0.67 -10.45
CA LYS A 284 30.43 1.88 -11.08
C LYS A 284 29.88 2.11 -12.49
N MET A 285 29.88 1.07 -13.33
CA MET A 285 29.32 1.13 -14.68
C MET A 285 27.82 1.46 -14.65
N LYS A 286 27.04 0.79 -13.79
CA LYS A 286 25.60 1.06 -13.66
C LYS A 286 25.31 2.48 -13.19
N LEU A 287 26.08 3.00 -12.24
CA LEU A 287 25.94 4.37 -11.75
C LEU A 287 26.30 5.41 -12.81
N MET A 288 27.34 5.15 -13.63
CA MET A 288 27.68 6.02 -14.77
C MET A 288 26.54 6.10 -15.78
N VAL A 289 25.87 4.98 -16.06
CA VAL A 289 24.70 4.96 -16.95
C VAL A 289 23.52 5.71 -16.34
N LEU A 290 23.29 5.55 -15.03
CA LEU A 290 22.17 6.18 -14.31
C LEU A 290 22.42 7.65 -13.93
N LEU A 291 23.62 8.19 -14.19
CA LEU A 291 24.01 9.53 -13.73
C LEU A 291 23.04 10.63 -14.19
N PRO A 292 22.60 10.70 -15.47
CA PRO A 292 21.63 11.70 -15.91
C PRO A 292 20.32 11.63 -15.13
N GLU A 293 19.81 10.42 -14.87
CA GLU A 293 18.59 10.21 -14.10
C GLU A 293 18.77 10.58 -12.62
N ILE A 294 19.94 10.35 -12.03
CA ILE A 294 20.24 10.80 -10.66
C ILE A 294 20.19 12.33 -10.58
N GLU A 295 20.77 13.04 -11.56
CA GLU A 295 20.76 14.52 -11.57
C GLU A 295 19.34 15.08 -11.67
N GLU A 296 18.52 14.54 -12.57
CA GLU A 296 17.13 14.96 -12.71
C GLU A 296 16.28 14.57 -11.48
N ALA A 297 16.50 13.38 -10.92
CA ALA A 297 15.83 12.94 -9.70
C ALA A 297 16.16 13.85 -8.51
N ALA A 298 17.42 14.28 -8.34
CA ALA A 298 17.81 15.23 -7.29
C ALA A 298 17.06 16.56 -7.42
N LYS A 299 16.97 17.08 -8.65
CA LYS A 299 16.26 18.34 -8.94
C LYS A 299 14.77 18.22 -8.69
N LEU A 300 14.14 17.15 -9.16
CA LEU A 300 12.73 16.88 -8.92
C LEU A 300 12.44 16.65 -7.44
N ARG A 301 13.33 15.97 -6.72
CA ARG A 301 13.16 15.72 -5.28
C ARG A 301 13.14 17.02 -4.48
N ARG A 302 14.01 17.98 -4.80
CA ARG A 302 14.00 19.31 -4.17
C ARG A 302 12.66 20.03 -4.35
N SER A 303 12.12 20.07 -5.56
CA SER A 303 10.83 20.73 -5.81
C SER A 303 9.66 20.00 -5.16
N THR A 304 9.67 18.67 -5.16
CA THR A 304 8.62 17.85 -4.53
C THR A 304 8.64 17.93 -3.01
N LEU A 305 9.80 18.11 -2.37
CA LEU A 305 9.89 18.39 -0.93
C LEU A 305 9.30 19.75 -0.55
N LEU A 306 9.47 20.78 -1.40
CA LEU A 306 8.81 22.08 -1.19
C LEU A 306 7.28 21.95 -1.33
N LEU A 307 6.82 21.20 -2.33
CA LEU A 307 5.39 20.91 -2.50
C LEU A 307 4.83 20.11 -1.31
N ASP A 308 5.57 19.12 -0.80
CA ASP A 308 5.18 18.36 0.39
C ASP A 308 5.03 19.26 1.61
N ALA A 309 5.96 20.20 1.82
CA ALA A 309 5.86 21.18 2.90
C ALA A 309 4.61 22.06 2.76
N GLU A 310 4.32 22.59 1.56
CA GLU A 310 3.10 23.37 1.29
C GLU A 310 1.83 22.54 1.55
N ILE A 311 1.79 21.29 1.09
CA ILE A 311 0.66 20.37 1.32
C ILE A 311 0.47 20.10 2.82
N LYS A 312 1.54 19.91 3.59
CA LYS A 312 1.48 19.74 5.05
C LYS A 312 0.94 20.98 5.75
N GLU A 313 1.35 22.18 5.32
CA GLU A 313 0.79 23.44 5.84
C GLU A 313 -0.71 23.60 5.54
N LEU A 314 -1.20 22.95 4.48
CA LEU A 314 -2.63 22.89 4.13
C LEU A 314 -3.39 21.79 4.91
N GLY A 315 -2.69 21.04 5.78
CA GLY A 315 -3.25 19.91 6.50
C GLY A 315 -3.44 18.65 5.65
N GLY A 316 -2.84 18.62 4.46
CA GLY A 316 -2.89 17.49 3.55
C GLY A 316 -1.70 16.53 3.69
N LYS A 317 -1.68 15.52 2.82
CA LYS A 317 -0.64 14.50 2.71
C LYS A 317 -0.21 14.34 1.26
N LEU A 318 1.10 14.38 1.02
CA LEU A 318 1.70 13.91 -0.22
C LEU A 318 2.25 12.50 0.00
N ILE A 319 1.83 11.55 -0.83
CA ILE A 319 2.36 10.19 -0.84
C ILE A 319 3.23 10.05 -2.08
N CYS A 320 4.51 9.72 -1.87
CA CYS A 320 5.43 9.39 -2.93
C CYS A 320 5.54 7.87 -3.10
N THR A 321 5.72 7.43 -4.34
CA THR A 321 6.05 6.05 -4.65
C THR A 321 7.55 5.93 -4.97
N PRO A 322 8.24 4.90 -4.47
CA PRO A 322 9.63 4.65 -4.84
C PRO A 322 9.74 4.20 -6.30
N THR A 323 10.66 4.80 -7.08
CA THR A 323 10.87 4.47 -8.50
C THR A 323 12.31 4.21 -8.91
N ALA A 324 13.23 4.13 -7.94
CA ALA A 324 14.61 3.78 -8.24
C ALA A 324 14.71 2.39 -8.90
N PRO A 325 15.75 2.14 -9.71
CA PRO A 325 15.99 0.82 -10.28
C PRO A 325 16.17 -0.25 -9.19
N GLN A 326 15.65 -1.47 -9.39
CA GLN A 326 15.67 -2.51 -8.34
C GLN A 326 17.07 -2.85 -7.84
N TRP A 327 18.06 -2.88 -8.74
CA TRP A 327 19.45 -3.13 -8.35
C TRP A 327 19.98 -2.08 -7.38
N LEU A 328 19.50 -0.84 -7.43
CA LEU A 328 19.97 0.24 -6.57
C LEU A 328 19.46 0.06 -5.15
N TYR A 329 18.20 -0.38 -4.95
CA TYR A 329 17.70 -0.74 -3.63
C TYR A 329 18.52 -1.87 -3.01
N LEU A 330 18.85 -2.90 -3.79
CA LEU A 330 19.67 -4.01 -3.32
C LEU A 330 21.08 -3.54 -2.92
N ALA A 331 21.73 -2.73 -3.77
CA ALA A 331 23.09 -2.23 -3.53
C ALA A 331 23.17 -1.28 -2.32
N THR A 332 22.19 -0.39 -2.16
CA THR A 332 22.15 0.60 -1.07
C THR A 332 21.55 0.06 0.22
N SER A 333 20.94 -1.13 0.17
CA SER A 333 20.07 -1.62 1.24
C SER A 333 18.89 -0.65 1.51
N ASP A 334 18.33 -0.12 0.43
CA ASP A 334 17.27 0.89 0.38
C ASP A 334 17.58 2.20 1.13
N THR A 335 18.86 2.58 1.19
CA THR A 335 19.30 3.82 1.82
C THR A 335 19.54 4.91 0.78
N ALA A 336 19.07 6.13 1.06
CA ALA A 336 19.25 7.32 0.21
C ALA A 336 18.59 7.23 -1.18
N THR A 337 17.72 6.24 -1.41
CA THR A 337 17.03 6.05 -2.70
C THR A 337 15.79 6.95 -2.83
N GLU A 338 15.43 7.69 -1.79
CA GLU A 338 14.29 8.62 -1.74
C GLU A 338 14.41 9.79 -2.71
N ILE A 339 15.62 10.04 -3.23
CA ILE A 339 15.86 10.93 -4.38
C ILE A 339 15.00 10.55 -5.59
N PHE A 340 14.71 9.26 -5.79
CA PHE A 340 13.87 8.74 -6.88
C PHE A 340 12.39 8.63 -6.51
N ASP A 341 11.99 9.06 -5.31
CA ASP A 341 10.59 9.00 -4.92
C ASP A 341 9.80 10.09 -5.65
N VAL A 342 8.75 9.69 -6.36
CA VAL A 342 7.90 10.60 -7.13
C VAL A 342 6.51 10.72 -6.51
N PRO A 343 5.86 11.90 -6.55
CA PRO A 343 4.46 12.05 -6.16
C PRO A 343 3.55 11.05 -6.85
N ALA A 344 2.76 10.30 -6.08
CA ALA A 344 1.81 9.32 -6.60
C ALA A 344 0.38 9.57 -6.12
N ALA A 345 0.22 10.10 -4.90
CA ALA A 345 -1.07 10.55 -4.43
C ALA A 345 -0.99 11.84 -3.62
N ILE A 346 -2.02 12.68 -3.74
CA ILE A 346 -2.21 13.87 -2.92
C ILE A 346 -3.59 13.75 -2.25
N ASP A 347 -3.61 13.94 -0.94
CA ASP A 347 -4.83 14.04 -0.15
C ASP A 347 -4.87 15.42 0.53
N LEU A 348 -5.76 16.29 0.07
CA LEU A 348 -5.99 17.63 0.64
C LEU A 348 -7.33 17.72 1.38
N TYR A 349 -8.00 16.59 1.57
CA TYR A 349 -9.22 16.54 2.35
C TYR A 349 -8.87 16.70 3.83
N ASN A 350 -9.31 17.81 4.41
CA ASN A 350 -9.06 18.17 5.81
C ASN A 350 -9.91 17.36 6.83
N GLY A 351 -10.58 16.28 6.40
CA GLY A 351 -11.47 15.49 7.25
C GLY A 351 -12.82 16.14 7.56
N ASN A 352 -13.00 17.43 7.22
CA ASN A 352 -14.22 18.18 7.52
C ASN A 352 -15.30 17.87 6.49
N ASN A 353 -16.49 17.54 6.97
CA ASN A 353 -17.66 17.32 6.15
C ASN A 353 -18.78 18.23 6.65
N PRO A 354 -19.08 19.32 5.94
CA PRO A 354 -20.16 20.24 6.29
C PRO A 354 -21.53 19.54 6.41
N LEU A 355 -21.78 18.46 5.65
CA LEU A 355 -23.03 17.69 5.76
C LEU A 355 -23.17 16.95 7.08
N LYS A 356 -22.05 16.71 7.78
CA LYS A 356 -22.04 16.09 9.13
C LYS A 356 -21.93 17.15 10.23
N GLY A 357 -22.09 18.44 9.91
CA GLY A 357 -21.94 19.55 10.85
C GLY A 357 -20.51 19.74 11.37
N LYS A 358 -19.50 19.24 10.65
CA LYS A 358 -18.10 19.25 11.09
C LYS A 358 -17.22 20.13 10.22
N GLY A 359 -16.62 21.15 10.84
CA GLY A 359 -15.52 21.95 10.31
C GLY A 359 -15.80 22.75 9.03
N GLY A 360 -14.79 23.47 8.57
CA GLY A 360 -14.88 24.37 7.41
C GLY A 360 -14.23 23.81 6.13
N LYS A 361 -14.55 24.42 5.00
CA LYS A 361 -13.92 24.19 3.70
C LYS A 361 -12.44 24.57 3.74
N ASN A 362 -11.60 23.85 2.98
CA ASN A 362 -10.23 24.27 2.73
C ASN A 362 -10.21 25.43 1.70
N GLU A 363 -10.32 26.66 2.20
CA GLU A 363 -10.34 27.88 1.38
C GLU A 363 -8.98 28.22 0.74
N ARG A 364 -7.89 27.57 1.17
CA ARG A 364 -6.54 27.81 0.64
C ARG A 364 -6.24 27.02 -0.63
N VAL A 365 -6.98 25.93 -0.87
CA VAL A 365 -6.84 25.10 -2.08
C VAL A 365 -7.85 25.57 -3.12
N THR A 366 -7.39 26.44 -4.02
CA THR A 366 -8.19 27.09 -5.07
C THR A 366 -7.80 26.60 -6.47
N ASP A 367 -8.52 27.07 -7.50
CA ASP A 367 -8.18 26.79 -8.90
C ASP A 367 -6.74 27.21 -9.27
N ASP A 368 -6.24 28.31 -8.71
CA ASP A 368 -4.86 28.75 -8.90
C ASP A 368 -3.87 27.79 -8.23
N TRP A 369 -4.26 27.18 -7.11
CA TRP A 369 -3.41 26.21 -6.42
C TRP A 369 -3.13 24.97 -7.30
N LEU A 370 -4.09 24.57 -8.14
CA LEU A 370 -3.94 23.41 -9.03
C LEU A 370 -2.83 23.56 -10.08
N LYS A 371 -2.34 24.78 -10.37
CA LYS A 371 -1.18 25.03 -11.24
C LYS A 371 0.07 24.26 -10.80
N ARG A 372 0.18 23.98 -9.50
CA ARG A 372 1.33 23.30 -8.88
C ARG A 372 1.39 21.84 -9.31
N LEU A 373 0.27 21.29 -9.79
CA LEU A 373 0.15 19.89 -10.19
C LEU A 373 0.43 19.65 -11.68
N SER A 374 0.45 20.68 -12.53
CA SER A 374 0.38 20.54 -14.00
C SER A 374 1.46 19.67 -14.65
N ASN A 375 2.60 19.46 -14.00
CA ASN A 375 3.72 18.69 -14.54
C ASN A 375 4.02 17.41 -13.75
N ILE A 376 3.16 17.01 -12.82
CA ILE A 376 3.37 15.85 -11.97
C ILE A 376 2.65 14.63 -12.56
N SER A 377 3.09 14.20 -13.76
CA SER A 377 2.48 13.11 -14.54
C SER A 377 2.50 11.74 -13.83
N THR A 378 3.26 11.63 -12.75
CA THR A 378 3.34 10.45 -11.87
C THR A 378 2.12 10.30 -10.94
N LEU A 379 1.31 11.35 -10.75
CA LEU A 379 0.11 11.27 -9.92
C LEU A 379 -0.88 10.23 -10.45
N ARG A 380 -1.43 9.45 -9.52
CA ARG A 380 -2.46 8.42 -9.74
C ARG A 380 -3.72 8.72 -8.94
N LYS A 381 -3.61 9.42 -7.80
CA LYS A 381 -4.73 9.80 -6.96
C LYS A 381 -4.65 11.24 -6.51
N ILE A 382 -5.77 11.95 -6.58
CA ILE A 382 -5.92 13.31 -6.06
C ILE A 382 -7.25 13.38 -5.29
N ASP A 383 -7.18 13.64 -4.00
CA ASP A 383 -8.34 14.00 -3.18
C ASP A 383 -8.35 15.51 -2.91
N LEU A 384 -9.35 16.19 -3.47
CA LEU A 384 -9.62 17.63 -3.33
C LEU A 384 -10.98 17.86 -2.67
N ALA A 385 -11.50 16.87 -1.94
CA ALA A 385 -12.79 17.00 -1.32
C ALA A 385 -12.81 18.20 -0.36
N ASN A 386 -13.94 18.92 -0.35
CA ASN A 386 -14.16 20.10 0.48
C ASN A 386 -13.08 21.19 0.33
N CYS A 387 -12.51 21.33 -0.87
CA CYS A 387 -11.60 22.43 -1.25
C CYS A 387 -12.35 23.54 -2.03
N ALA A 388 -11.77 24.73 -2.11
CA ALA A 388 -12.32 25.89 -2.83
C ALA A 388 -12.05 25.87 -4.36
N ILE A 389 -12.23 24.71 -4.99
CA ILE A 389 -12.10 24.50 -6.44
C ILE A 389 -13.41 24.86 -7.14
N GLN A 390 -13.37 25.86 -8.02
CA GLN A 390 -14.56 26.34 -8.76
C GLN A 390 -14.75 25.58 -10.08
N GLY A 391 -13.67 25.07 -10.66
CA GLY A 391 -13.72 24.18 -11.83
C GLY A 391 -12.77 24.58 -12.96
N ASP A 392 -12.47 25.87 -13.13
CA ASP A 392 -11.55 26.37 -14.16
C ASP A 392 -10.12 25.87 -13.94
N GLY A 393 -9.76 25.66 -12.66
CA GLY A 393 -8.49 25.07 -12.26
C GLY A 393 -8.31 23.64 -12.75
N LEU A 394 -9.38 22.91 -13.09
CA LEU A 394 -9.26 21.52 -13.56
C LEU A 394 -8.53 21.40 -14.90
N LYS A 395 -8.39 22.50 -15.66
CA LYS A 395 -7.50 22.51 -16.84
C LYS A 395 -6.05 22.14 -16.48
N HIS A 396 -5.61 22.47 -15.27
CA HIS A 396 -4.26 22.18 -14.78
C HIS A 396 -4.05 20.71 -14.40
N ILE A 397 -5.11 19.94 -14.19
CA ILE A 397 -5.03 18.49 -13.97
C ILE A 397 -5.21 17.68 -15.26
N SER A 398 -5.65 18.30 -16.35
CA SER A 398 -5.93 17.61 -17.62
C SER A 398 -4.71 16.95 -18.28
N SER A 399 -3.50 17.38 -17.92
CA SER A 399 -2.22 16.80 -18.34
C SER A 399 -1.84 15.52 -17.58
N LEU A 400 -2.52 15.21 -16.47
CA LEU A 400 -2.22 14.07 -15.60
C LEU A 400 -2.80 12.77 -16.17
N LYS A 401 -2.34 12.35 -17.35
CA LYS A 401 -2.90 11.24 -18.12
C LYS A 401 -2.93 9.90 -17.38
N GLY A 402 -2.06 9.72 -16.39
CA GLY A 402 -2.03 8.53 -15.53
C GLY A 402 -2.99 8.57 -14.34
N LEU A 403 -3.76 9.65 -14.14
CA LEU A 403 -4.65 9.79 -12.98
C LEU A 403 -5.75 8.73 -13.01
N ARG A 404 -5.90 8.00 -11.90
CA ARG A 404 -6.85 6.90 -11.70
C ARG A 404 -7.97 7.26 -10.73
N GLU A 405 -7.69 8.10 -9.73
CA GLU A 405 -8.68 8.54 -8.75
C GLU A 405 -8.69 10.06 -8.64
N LEU A 406 -9.88 10.65 -8.78
CA LEU A 406 -10.11 12.08 -8.55
C LEU A 406 -11.35 12.25 -7.67
N ASN A 407 -11.17 12.86 -6.51
CA ASN A 407 -12.28 13.20 -5.62
C ASN A 407 -12.47 14.71 -5.56
N LEU A 408 -13.62 15.18 -6.04
CA LEU A 408 -14.07 16.58 -6.04
C LEU A 408 -15.33 16.75 -5.16
N THR A 409 -15.58 15.81 -4.25
CA THR A 409 -16.74 15.84 -3.36
C THR A 409 -16.78 17.14 -2.56
N LEU A 410 -17.95 17.75 -2.36
CA LEU A 410 -18.15 19.01 -1.61
C LEU A 410 -17.40 20.22 -2.22
N THR A 411 -17.12 20.19 -3.53
CA THR A 411 -16.58 21.35 -4.25
C THR A 411 -17.68 22.06 -5.06
N PRO A 412 -17.57 23.37 -5.34
CA PRO A 412 -18.49 24.10 -6.23
C PRO A 412 -18.50 23.68 -7.72
N VAL A 413 -17.74 22.65 -8.11
CA VAL A 413 -17.63 22.16 -9.49
C VAL A 413 -19.00 21.90 -10.13
N ASN A 414 -19.16 22.27 -11.40
CA ASN A 414 -20.38 22.09 -12.20
C ASN A 414 -20.10 21.30 -13.50
N ASP A 415 -21.13 21.14 -14.34
CA ASP A 415 -21.04 20.36 -15.58
C ASP A 415 -19.99 20.88 -16.57
N GLU A 416 -19.81 22.20 -16.68
CA GLU A 416 -18.84 22.82 -17.61
C GLU A 416 -17.40 22.45 -17.28
N ALA A 417 -17.08 22.30 -15.99
CA ALA A 417 -15.75 21.96 -15.54
C ALA A 417 -15.33 20.52 -15.93
N LEU A 418 -16.31 19.62 -16.15
CA LEU A 418 -16.05 18.21 -16.48
C LEU A 418 -15.36 18.03 -17.84
N LYS A 419 -15.48 19.00 -18.76
CA LYS A 419 -14.76 18.93 -20.05
C LYS A 419 -13.25 18.81 -19.90
N HIS A 420 -12.68 19.35 -18.82
CA HIS A 420 -11.26 19.27 -18.52
C HIS A 420 -10.79 17.87 -18.11
N LEU A 421 -11.72 16.97 -17.74
CA LEU A 421 -11.42 15.60 -17.33
C LEU A 421 -11.43 14.62 -18.51
N SER A 422 -11.94 15.01 -19.68
CA SER A 422 -12.09 14.15 -20.87
C SER A 422 -10.80 13.45 -21.31
N GLY A 423 -9.65 14.06 -21.06
CA GLY A 423 -8.34 13.52 -21.42
C GLY A 423 -7.73 12.56 -20.40
N LEU A 424 -8.39 12.25 -19.28
CA LEU A 424 -7.87 11.41 -18.20
C LEU A 424 -8.27 9.94 -18.39
N THR A 425 -7.86 9.34 -19.51
CA THR A 425 -8.36 8.02 -19.95
C THR A 425 -8.05 6.85 -19.00
N GLU A 426 -7.15 7.04 -18.04
CA GLU A 426 -6.84 6.07 -16.98
C GLU A 426 -7.75 6.22 -15.74
N LEU A 427 -8.65 7.19 -15.70
CA LEU A 427 -9.51 7.48 -14.55
C LEU A 427 -10.49 6.33 -14.31
N ARG A 428 -10.48 5.80 -13.09
CA ARG A 428 -11.32 4.71 -12.61
C ARG A 428 -12.33 5.19 -11.58
N ASN A 429 -11.94 6.12 -10.71
CA ASN A 429 -12.76 6.59 -9.60
C ASN A 429 -12.96 8.11 -9.70
N LEU A 430 -14.23 8.54 -9.77
CA LEU A 430 -14.61 9.95 -9.83
C LEU A 430 -15.66 10.28 -8.74
N GLY A 431 -15.25 11.06 -7.75
CA GLY A 431 -16.14 11.57 -6.70
C GLY A 431 -16.66 12.96 -7.04
N LEU A 432 -17.97 13.11 -7.15
CA LEU A 432 -18.67 14.38 -7.41
C LEU A 432 -19.84 14.61 -6.44
N ALA A 433 -19.86 13.91 -5.31
CA ALA A 433 -20.92 14.09 -4.33
C ALA A 433 -20.96 15.54 -3.83
N SER A 434 -22.15 16.11 -3.68
CA SER A 434 -22.35 17.48 -3.20
C SER A 434 -21.64 18.55 -4.04
N THR A 435 -21.55 18.30 -5.34
CA THR A 435 -21.16 19.29 -6.35
C THR A 435 -22.39 19.97 -6.96
N GLN A 436 -22.17 20.97 -7.80
CA GLN A 436 -23.24 21.69 -8.52
C GLN A 436 -23.57 21.05 -9.88
N SER A 437 -23.09 19.83 -10.15
CA SER A 437 -23.28 19.12 -11.42
C SER A 437 -24.70 18.57 -11.56
N THR A 438 -25.38 18.90 -12.65
CA THR A 438 -26.70 18.34 -13.02
C THR A 438 -26.58 16.99 -13.74
N GLY A 439 -25.36 16.58 -14.09
CA GLY A 439 -25.05 15.33 -14.76
C GLY A 439 -24.90 15.46 -16.28
N THR A 440 -25.34 16.57 -16.87
CA THR A 440 -25.23 16.80 -18.33
C THR A 440 -23.78 16.90 -18.82
N GLY A 441 -22.84 17.32 -17.95
CA GLY A 441 -21.42 17.39 -18.27
C GLY A 441 -20.76 16.04 -18.53
N PHE A 442 -21.43 14.93 -18.18
CA PHE A 442 -20.95 13.58 -18.49
C PHE A 442 -20.89 13.26 -19.98
N THR A 443 -21.56 14.04 -20.81
CA THR A 443 -21.40 13.99 -22.27
C THR A 443 -19.94 14.18 -22.71
N HIS A 444 -19.12 14.89 -21.93
CA HIS A 444 -17.69 15.07 -22.18
C HIS A 444 -16.81 13.90 -21.73
N LEU A 445 -17.34 12.95 -20.95
CA LEU A 445 -16.57 11.91 -20.28
C LEU A 445 -16.62 10.54 -20.98
N LYS A 446 -17.16 10.47 -22.20
CA LYS A 446 -17.27 9.22 -22.99
C LYS A 446 -15.92 8.55 -23.28
N SER A 447 -14.84 9.32 -23.32
CA SER A 447 -13.46 8.83 -23.51
C SER A 447 -12.89 8.12 -22.28
N LEU A 448 -13.54 8.22 -21.11
CA LEU A 448 -13.10 7.59 -19.87
C LEU A 448 -13.51 6.11 -19.82
N THR A 449 -12.94 5.30 -20.72
CA THR A 449 -13.31 3.90 -20.92
C THR A 449 -12.94 2.96 -19.76
N LYS A 450 -12.11 3.45 -18.83
CA LYS A 450 -11.70 2.74 -17.60
C LYS A 450 -12.49 3.17 -16.36
N LEU A 451 -13.51 4.02 -16.51
CA LEU A 451 -14.28 4.55 -15.40
C LEU A 451 -15.13 3.44 -14.76
N GLU A 452 -14.83 3.15 -13.49
CA GLU A 452 -15.44 2.06 -12.73
C GLU A 452 -16.42 2.60 -11.71
N ASN A 453 -16.03 3.62 -10.93
CA ASN A 453 -16.81 4.09 -9.79
C ASN A 453 -17.10 5.59 -9.89
N VAL A 454 -18.37 5.96 -9.89
CA VAL A 454 -18.83 7.35 -9.92
C VAL A 454 -19.84 7.61 -8.81
N ASN A 455 -19.65 8.71 -8.08
CA ASN A 455 -20.53 9.13 -7.00
C ASN A 455 -21.08 10.55 -7.22
N PHE A 456 -22.40 10.69 -7.19
CA PHE A 456 -23.19 11.92 -7.35
C PHE A 456 -24.20 12.15 -6.23
N HIS A 457 -23.91 11.64 -5.04
CA HIS A 457 -24.80 11.87 -3.90
C HIS A 457 -24.98 13.37 -3.62
N PHE A 458 -26.19 13.83 -3.30
CA PHE A 458 -26.51 15.24 -3.01
C PHE A 458 -26.16 16.23 -4.14
N THR A 459 -26.35 15.87 -5.41
CA THR A 459 -26.19 16.80 -6.54
C THR A 459 -27.55 17.19 -7.14
N PRO A 460 -27.65 18.29 -7.92
CA PRO A 460 -28.86 18.62 -8.68
C PRO A 460 -29.06 17.72 -9.91
N LEU A 461 -28.63 16.45 -9.86
CA LEU A 461 -28.81 15.46 -10.93
C LEU A 461 -30.30 15.31 -11.31
N ASN A 462 -30.56 15.36 -12.61
CA ASN A 462 -31.91 15.31 -13.20
C ASN A 462 -32.00 14.31 -14.38
N ASP A 463 -33.16 14.24 -15.03
CA ASP A 463 -33.44 13.30 -16.13
C ASP A 463 -32.45 13.41 -17.30
N ALA A 464 -32.10 14.63 -17.71
CA ALA A 464 -31.12 14.84 -18.78
C ALA A 464 -29.71 14.38 -18.35
N GLY A 465 -29.38 14.54 -17.07
CA GLY A 465 -28.17 14.00 -16.48
C GLY A 465 -28.12 12.47 -16.52
N LEU A 466 -29.22 11.78 -16.17
CA LEU A 466 -29.30 10.32 -16.27
C LEU A 466 -29.15 9.82 -17.70
N GLN A 467 -29.73 10.53 -18.67
CA GLN A 467 -29.56 10.23 -20.10
C GLN A 467 -28.08 10.34 -20.52
N ALA A 468 -27.37 11.37 -20.07
CA ALA A 468 -25.94 11.55 -20.37
C ALA A 468 -25.08 10.45 -19.72
N ILE A 469 -25.34 10.14 -18.45
CA ILE A 469 -24.61 9.11 -17.69
C ILE A 469 -24.82 7.73 -18.31
N SER A 470 -26.01 7.43 -18.84
CA SER A 470 -26.30 6.14 -19.47
C SER A 470 -25.48 5.84 -20.73
N GLN A 471 -24.72 6.81 -21.25
CA GLN A 471 -23.88 6.65 -22.44
C GLN A 471 -22.42 6.31 -22.11
N LEU A 472 -22.10 6.16 -20.82
CA LEU A 472 -20.76 5.86 -20.36
C LEU A 472 -20.55 4.35 -20.20
N PRO A 473 -19.32 3.85 -20.44
CA PRO A 473 -18.97 2.45 -20.24
C PRO A 473 -18.70 2.13 -18.75
N LEU A 474 -19.62 2.45 -17.85
CA LEU A 474 -19.45 2.23 -16.41
C LEU A 474 -19.54 0.74 -16.05
N SER A 475 -18.47 0.19 -15.48
CA SER A 475 -18.36 -1.24 -15.17
C SER A 475 -18.37 -1.59 -13.67
N GLY A 476 -18.27 -0.60 -12.79
CA GLY A 476 -18.17 -0.82 -11.34
C GLY A 476 -19.41 -0.39 -10.59
N ARG A 477 -19.32 0.77 -9.94
CA ARG A 477 -20.34 1.33 -9.05
C ARG A 477 -20.85 2.68 -9.52
N LEU A 478 -22.16 2.84 -9.52
CA LEU A 478 -22.83 4.13 -9.68
C LEU A 478 -23.60 4.44 -8.39
N TRP A 479 -23.30 5.55 -7.74
CA TRP A 479 -23.95 5.93 -6.49
C TRP A 479 -24.51 7.33 -6.53
N PHE A 480 -25.81 7.48 -6.30
CA PHE A 480 -26.49 8.78 -6.30
C PHE A 480 -27.78 8.68 -5.48
N ALA A 481 -27.97 9.63 -4.58
CA ALA A 481 -29.18 9.81 -3.81
C ALA A 481 -29.28 11.27 -3.37
N HIS A 482 -30.44 11.68 -2.87
CA HIS A 482 -30.83 13.06 -2.65
C HIS A 482 -30.68 13.91 -3.93
N THR A 483 -31.13 13.32 -5.04
CA THR A 483 -31.13 13.92 -6.37
C THR A 483 -32.57 14.23 -6.84
N LYS A 484 -32.75 14.77 -8.05
CA LYS A 484 -34.06 15.25 -8.54
C LYS A 484 -34.37 14.74 -9.95
N PHE A 485 -34.59 13.43 -10.06
CA PHE A 485 -35.00 12.77 -11.31
C PHE A 485 -36.38 12.11 -11.18
N THR A 486 -37.06 11.92 -12.31
CA THR A 486 -38.36 11.23 -12.42
C THR A 486 -38.16 9.75 -12.79
N ASP A 487 -39.18 8.92 -12.57
CA ASP A 487 -39.13 7.52 -12.98
C ASP A 487 -38.91 7.36 -14.50
N GLN A 488 -39.44 8.27 -15.31
CA GLN A 488 -39.23 8.30 -16.75
C GLN A 488 -37.77 8.61 -17.12
N GLY A 489 -37.13 9.55 -16.42
CA GLY A 489 -35.71 9.86 -16.62
C GLY A 489 -34.80 8.66 -16.32
N ALA A 490 -35.15 7.84 -15.33
CA ALA A 490 -34.38 6.66 -14.96
C ALA A 490 -34.41 5.53 -16.01
N THR A 491 -35.36 5.54 -16.95
CA THR A 491 -35.47 4.49 -17.99
C THR A 491 -34.22 4.33 -18.85
N HIS A 492 -33.37 5.37 -18.94
CA HIS A 492 -32.10 5.33 -19.64
C HIS A 492 -31.05 4.42 -18.96
N LEU A 493 -31.16 4.19 -17.65
CA LEU A 493 -30.17 3.42 -16.87
C LEU A 493 -30.04 1.96 -17.32
N LYS A 494 -31.04 1.41 -18.02
CA LYS A 494 -30.98 0.07 -18.63
C LYS A 494 -29.80 -0.11 -19.60
N ASN A 495 -29.22 0.98 -20.10
CA ASN A 495 -28.08 0.95 -21.01
C ASN A 495 -26.74 0.69 -20.30
N LEU A 496 -26.68 0.79 -18.96
CA LEU A 496 -25.48 0.54 -18.17
C LEU A 496 -25.27 -0.97 -17.94
N THR A 497 -25.14 -1.74 -19.02
CA THR A 497 -25.13 -3.21 -19.01
C THR A 497 -23.93 -3.83 -18.28
N GLN A 498 -22.86 -3.06 -18.08
CA GLN A 498 -21.68 -3.49 -17.34
C GLN A 498 -21.71 -3.13 -15.85
N LEU A 499 -22.72 -2.37 -15.41
CA LEU A 499 -22.81 -1.93 -14.02
C LEU A 499 -22.98 -3.12 -13.09
N LYS A 500 -22.21 -3.14 -12.00
CA LYS A 500 -22.26 -4.20 -10.99
C LYS A 500 -22.95 -3.76 -9.71
N ARG A 501 -22.84 -2.48 -9.36
CA ARG A 501 -23.30 -1.98 -8.06
C ARG A 501 -24.01 -0.65 -8.24
N CYS A 502 -25.19 -0.51 -7.65
CA CYS A 502 -25.97 0.72 -7.77
C CYS A 502 -26.51 1.17 -6.42
N GLY A 503 -26.30 2.43 -6.06
CA GLY A 503 -27.09 3.12 -5.04
C GLY A 503 -27.91 4.20 -5.72
N ILE A 504 -29.24 4.13 -5.58
CA ILE A 504 -30.16 4.99 -6.33
C ILE A 504 -31.20 5.62 -5.39
N GLY A 505 -31.34 6.95 -5.47
CA GLY A 505 -32.30 7.72 -4.70
C GLY A 505 -32.70 9.02 -5.40
N SER A 506 -34.02 9.27 -5.46
CA SER A 506 -34.58 10.54 -5.90
C SER A 506 -35.47 11.12 -4.81
N ALA A 507 -35.26 12.39 -4.51
CA ALA A 507 -36.15 13.20 -3.68
C ALA A 507 -37.25 13.90 -4.51
N ASP A 508 -37.30 13.65 -5.83
CA ASP A 508 -38.38 14.17 -6.66
C ASP A 508 -39.72 13.51 -6.32
N LYS A 509 -40.77 14.34 -6.20
CA LYS A 509 -42.13 13.87 -5.88
C LYS A 509 -42.74 13.02 -7.00
N ALA A 510 -42.24 13.17 -8.23
CA ALA A 510 -42.66 12.39 -9.39
C ALA A 510 -41.86 11.07 -9.54
N SER A 511 -41.07 10.68 -8.53
CA SER A 511 -40.44 9.38 -8.48
C SER A 511 -41.04 8.53 -7.36
N SER A 512 -41.50 7.32 -7.70
CA SER A 512 -42.29 6.46 -6.82
C SER A 512 -41.70 5.07 -6.61
N GLY A 513 -40.44 4.83 -6.99
CA GLY A 513 -39.82 3.50 -6.99
C GLY A 513 -39.88 2.79 -8.34
N GLU A 514 -40.66 3.31 -9.29
CA GLU A 514 -40.76 2.75 -10.65
C GLU A 514 -39.44 2.88 -11.43
N ALA A 515 -38.59 3.85 -11.08
CA ALA A 515 -37.24 3.98 -11.65
C ALA A 515 -36.41 2.68 -11.56
N ILE A 516 -36.65 1.84 -10.55
CA ILE A 516 -35.93 0.58 -10.35
C ILE A 516 -36.21 -0.44 -11.45
N ALA A 517 -37.35 -0.34 -12.15
CA ALA A 517 -37.66 -1.18 -13.30
C ALA A 517 -36.58 -1.10 -14.40
N ALA A 518 -35.90 0.04 -14.53
CA ALA A 518 -34.82 0.22 -15.49
C ALA A 518 -33.58 -0.64 -15.17
N LEU A 519 -33.42 -1.06 -13.92
CA LEU A 519 -32.30 -1.86 -13.43
C LEU A 519 -32.61 -3.36 -13.42
N SER A 520 -33.87 -3.77 -13.53
CA SER A 520 -34.31 -5.16 -13.34
C SER A 520 -33.65 -6.20 -14.27
N ASN A 521 -33.17 -5.76 -15.44
CA ASN A 521 -32.51 -6.63 -16.42
C ASN A 521 -30.97 -6.58 -16.38
N LEU A 522 -30.40 -5.79 -15.45
CA LEU A 522 -28.96 -5.68 -15.30
C LEU A 522 -28.43 -6.79 -14.39
N ALA A 523 -27.20 -7.24 -14.64
CA ALA A 523 -26.53 -8.24 -13.81
C ALA A 523 -25.88 -7.59 -12.57
N LEU A 524 -26.67 -6.87 -11.77
CA LEU A 524 -26.21 -6.22 -10.55
C LEU A 524 -25.92 -7.25 -9.46
N GLU A 525 -24.87 -6.99 -8.70
CA GLU A 525 -24.41 -7.78 -7.55
C GLU A 525 -24.82 -7.08 -6.25
N ASP A 526 -24.73 -5.75 -6.18
CA ASP A 526 -25.15 -4.96 -5.02
C ASP A 526 -26.16 -3.86 -5.43
N LEU A 527 -27.25 -3.72 -4.67
CA LEU A 527 -28.23 -2.64 -4.85
C LEU A 527 -28.60 -1.99 -3.52
N THR A 528 -28.60 -0.65 -3.49
CA THR A 528 -29.11 0.14 -2.36
C THR A 528 -30.23 1.05 -2.85
N LEU A 529 -31.39 0.98 -2.21
CA LEU A 529 -32.50 1.90 -2.46
C LEU A 529 -32.52 3.00 -1.41
N LEU A 530 -32.57 4.25 -1.87
CA LEU A 530 -32.61 5.45 -1.04
C LEU A 530 -33.78 6.35 -1.45
N ASP A 531 -34.11 7.34 -0.62
CA ASP A 531 -35.19 8.30 -0.84
C ASP A 531 -36.51 7.62 -1.26
N ASN A 532 -37.20 8.18 -2.27
CA ASN A 532 -38.46 7.66 -2.77
C ASN A 532 -38.32 6.31 -3.51
N GLN A 533 -37.12 5.73 -3.61
CA GLN A 533 -36.92 4.37 -4.14
C GLN A 533 -37.02 3.29 -3.06
N ALA A 534 -36.78 3.67 -1.80
CA ALA A 534 -36.77 2.75 -0.66
C ALA A 534 -38.18 2.44 -0.17
N ASN A 535 -39.01 1.85 -1.04
CA ASN A 535 -40.41 1.55 -0.77
C ASN A 535 -40.81 0.18 -1.37
N ALA A 536 -42.07 -0.22 -1.19
CA ALA A 536 -42.57 -1.52 -1.66
C ALA A 536 -42.48 -1.70 -3.19
N VAL A 537 -42.70 -0.64 -3.98
CA VAL A 537 -42.61 -0.67 -5.45
C VAL A 537 -41.17 -0.89 -5.88
N GLY A 538 -40.23 -0.13 -5.31
CA GLY A 538 -38.80 -0.28 -5.58
C GLY A 538 -38.30 -1.69 -5.23
N ILE A 539 -38.70 -2.24 -4.08
CA ILE A 539 -38.37 -3.62 -3.69
C ILE A 539 -38.96 -4.64 -4.67
N ALA A 540 -40.19 -4.45 -5.13
CA ALA A 540 -40.83 -5.37 -6.08
C ALA A 540 -40.14 -5.41 -7.45
N HIS A 541 -39.51 -4.31 -7.89
CA HIS A 541 -38.66 -4.33 -9.09
C HIS A 541 -37.25 -4.86 -8.82
N ALA A 542 -36.70 -4.57 -7.64
CA ALA A 542 -35.39 -5.07 -7.23
C ALA A 542 -35.37 -6.60 -7.07
N SER A 543 -36.46 -7.20 -6.58
CA SER A 543 -36.58 -8.66 -6.39
C SER A 543 -36.51 -9.45 -7.70
N LYS A 544 -36.72 -8.79 -8.85
CA LYS A 544 -36.59 -9.38 -10.20
C LYS A 544 -35.13 -9.53 -10.64
N ILE A 545 -34.18 -8.87 -9.96
CA ILE A 545 -32.75 -8.95 -10.30
C ILE A 545 -32.16 -10.23 -9.68
N ALA A 546 -32.20 -11.33 -10.44
CA ALA A 546 -31.79 -12.66 -9.98
C ALA A 546 -30.29 -12.80 -9.64
N THR A 547 -29.46 -11.79 -9.96
CA THR A 547 -28.02 -11.78 -9.69
C THR A 547 -27.63 -11.09 -8.38
N LEU A 548 -28.57 -10.40 -7.70
CA LEU A 548 -28.26 -9.65 -6.49
C LEU A 548 -27.75 -10.55 -5.37
N LEU A 549 -26.58 -10.20 -4.84
CA LEU A 549 -25.94 -10.80 -3.69
C LEU A 549 -26.17 -9.94 -2.44
N ARG A 550 -26.20 -8.62 -2.58
CA ARG A 550 -26.40 -7.68 -1.46
C ARG A 550 -27.50 -6.68 -1.78
N PHE A 551 -28.44 -6.54 -0.85
CA PHE A 551 -29.56 -5.62 -1.00
C PHE A 551 -29.75 -4.79 0.26
N ASP A 552 -29.72 -3.47 0.12
CA ASP A 552 -29.80 -2.52 1.23
C ASP A 552 -31.00 -1.58 1.07
N VAL A 553 -31.90 -1.65 2.05
CA VAL A 553 -33.08 -0.80 2.21
C VAL A 553 -33.13 -0.23 3.63
N SER A 554 -31.97 0.11 4.19
CA SER A 554 -31.84 0.57 5.60
C SER A 554 -32.55 1.89 5.91
N HIS A 555 -32.99 2.62 4.87
CA HIS A 555 -33.67 3.91 4.96
C HIS A 555 -35.06 3.83 4.31
N ALA A 556 -35.84 2.81 4.66
CA ALA A 556 -37.09 2.49 3.99
C ALA A 556 -38.31 2.55 4.95
N PRO A 557 -38.72 3.75 5.41
CA PRO A 557 -39.71 3.90 6.48
C PRO A 557 -41.13 3.43 6.14
N THR A 558 -41.40 3.16 4.86
CA THR A 558 -42.72 2.73 4.40
C THR A 558 -42.80 1.24 4.12
N VAL A 559 -41.69 0.51 4.26
CA VAL A 559 -41.62 -0.94 3.95
C VAL A 559 -42.32 -1.75 5.05
N LYS A 560 -43.11 -2.74 4.63
CA LYS A 560 -43.90 -3.65 5.48
C LYS A 560 -43.63 -5.11 5.11
N ASP A 561 -44.22 -6.02 5.88
CA ASP A 561 -44.04 -7.48 5.76
C ASP A 561 -44.22 -8.03 4.33
N ASP A 562 -45.15 -7.51 3.54
CA ASP A 562 -45.38 -7.97 2.15
C ASP A 562 -44.14 -7.84 1.26
N SER A 563 -43.30 -6.83 1.50
CA SER A 563 -42.06 -6.65 0.75
C SER A 563 -41.02 -7.72 1.09
N LEU A 564 -41.05 -8.25 2.31
CA LEU A 564 -40.12 -9.26 2.78
C LEU A 564 -40.40 -10.65 2.19
N LEU A 565 -41.66 -10.94 1.84
CA LEU A 565 -42.01 -12.12 1.07
C LEU A 565 -41.33 -12.15 -0.30
N LEU A 566 -41.18 -10.99 -0.95
CA LEU A 566 -40.48 -10.87 -2.23
C LEU A 566 -38.97 -11.03 -2.06
N VAL A 567 -38.40 -10.44 -1.00
CA VAL A 567 -36.97 -10.55 -0.68
C VAL A 567 -36.59 -12.00 -0.37
N ALA A 568 -37.42 -12.73 0.38
CA ALA A 568 -37.19 -14.14 0.72
C ALA A 568 -37.11 -15.07 -0.52
N GLN A 569 -37.65 -14.64 -1.67
CA GLN A 569 -37.63 -15.41 -2.91
C GLN A 569 -36.42 -15.10 -3.80
N MET A 570 -35.57 -14.15 -3.41
CA MET A 570 -34.39 -13.77 -4.19
C MET A 570 -33.35 -14.90 -4.15
N PRO A 571 -32.93 -15.47 -5.28
CA PRO A 571 -32.26 -16.77 -5.31
C PRO A 571 -30.79 -16.78 -4.87
N LYS A 572 -30.14 -15.62 -4.85
CA LYS A 572 -28.70 -15.48 -4.57
C LYS A 572 -28.38 -14.46 -3.48
N LEU A 573 -29.39 -13.94 -2.79
CA LEU A 573 -29.18 -12.86 -1.82
C LEU A 573 -28.48 -13.42 -0.58
N GLU A 574 -27.26 -12.94 -0.32
CA GLU A 574 -26.39 -13.33 0.79
C GLU A 574 -26.41 -12.30 1.94
N GLU A 575 -26.68 -11.04 1.63
CA GLU A 575 -26.72 -9.96 2.62
C GLU A 575 -27.94 -9.06 2.37
N PHE A 576 -28.80 -8.93 3.38
CA PHE A 576 -29.95 -8.03 3.35
C PHE A 576 -29.88 -7.05 4.52
N LYS A 577 -29.90 -5.75 4.22
CA LYS A 577 -29.93 -4.70 5.24
C LYS A 577 -31.29 -4.04 5.27
N LEU A 578 -31.93 -4.13 6.43
CA LEU A 578 -33.23 -3.54 6.72
C LEU A 578 -33.07 -2.62 7.93
N GLY A 579 -33.62 -1.42 7.84
CA GLY A 579 -33.53 -0.40 8.86
C GLY A 579 -34.70 0.57 8.76
N SER A 580 -35.15 1.04 9.92
CA SER A 580 -36.26 2.00 10.03
C SER A 580 -37.57 1.57 9.34
N ALA A 581 -37.82 0.28 9.11
CA ALA A 581 -39.01 -0.23 8.42
C ALA A 581 -40.18 -0.56 9.36
N LEU A 582 -41.40 -0.63 8.81
CA LEU A 582 -42.64 -1.03 9.51
C LEU A 582 -42.87 -2.54 9.38
N VAL A 583 -41.85 -3.31 9.75
CA VAL A 583 -41.84 -4.78 9.69
C VAL A 583 -42.18 -5.36 11.05
N THR A 584 -42.97 -6.42 11.06
CA THR A 584 -43.33 -7.20 12.26
C THR A 584 -42.62 -8.56 12.27
N ASP A 585 -42.80 -9.32 13.35
CA ASP A 585 -42.28 -10.70 13.46
C ASP A 585 -42.73 -11.60 12.31
N ALA A 586 -43.93 -11.36 11.75
CA ALA A 586 -44.42 -12.12 10.60
C ALA A 586 -43.56 -11.90 9.34
N GLY A 587 -43.13 -10.66 9.10
CA GLY A 587 -42.22 -10.34 8.00
C GLY A 587 -40.82 -10.94 8.20
N ILE A 588 -40.32 -10.95 9.44
CA ILE A 588 -39.05 -11.62 9.76
C ILE A 588 -39.16 -13.14 9.58
N GLN A 589 -40.27 -13.74 9.98
CA GLN A 589 -40.52 -15.17 9.76
C GLN A 589 -40.60 -15.51 8.27
N ALA A 590 -41.14 -14.61 7.45
CA ALA A 590 -41.11 -14.75 5.99
C ALA A 590 -39.68 -14.72 5.45
N LEU A 591 -38.81 -13.81 5.91
CA LEU A 591 -37.39 -13.79 5.51
C LEU A 591 -36.66 -15.08 5.87
N ALA A 592 -37.00 -15.70 7.01
CA ALA A 592 -36.40 -16.97 7.42
C ALA A 592 -36.70 -18.15 6.47
N THR A 593 -37.62 -17.98 5.51
CA THR A 593 -37.87 -18.97 4.44
C THR A 593 -36.90 -18.85 3.26
N SER A 594 -36.08 -17.79 3.23
CA SER A 594 -35.02 -17.63 2.24
C SER A 594 -34.06 -18.81 2.27
N LYS A 595 -33.63 -19.25 1.10
CA LYS A 595 -32.66 -20.35 0.97
C LYS A 595 -31.21 -19.87 0.86
N SER A 596 -31.00 -18.57 0.61
CA SER A 596 -29.68 -17.98 0.36
C SER A 596 -29.21 -17.01 1.45
N LEU A 597 -30.16 -16.44 2.22
CA LEU A 597 -29.92 -15.39 3.21
C LEU A 597 -29.61 -15.95 4.60
#